data_AF-A0A7K2E355-F1
#
_entry.id   AF-A0A7K2E355-F1
#
_cell.length_a   1.000
_cell.length_b   1.000
_cell.length_c   1.000
_cell.angle_alpha   90.00
_cell.angle_beta   90.00
_cell.angle_gamma   90.00
#
_symmetry.space_group_name_H-M   'P 1'
#
loop_
_entity.id
_entity.type
_entity.pdbx_description
1 polymer ?
#
loop_
_entity_poly.entity_id
_entity_poly.type
_entity_poly.pdbx_seq_one_letter_code
_entity_poly.pdbx_strand_id
1 'polypeptide(L)'
;MSLYYVQKFLDELNRDRKLQEAYLADRLAVLEPYDLDEEEVVALIEPDVGLLYIFGVIGQIRMHFAALHQIEWADYLQRTRDRVAEHGPVRAGVHARARRAFRPSSGELAVWAAASRRTCARLDAGALRHPQVAAPGPARHPYRRGLRRSRAVRPARPHRRPARGPGWASPPQR
;
A
#
# COMPACT_ATOMS: atom_id res chain seq x y z
N MET A 1 -17.02 -12.19 13.27
CA MET A 1 -16.12 -11.79 12.18
C MET A 1 -16.85 -11.45 10.91
N SER A 2 -17.14 -10.16 10.75
CA SER A 2 -17.52 -9.60 9.46
C SER A 2 -16.37 -8.72 8.98
N LEU A 3 -15.41 -9.33 8.27
CA LEU A 3 -14.34 -8.60 7.56
C LEU A 3 -14.90 -7.46 6.69
N TYR A 4 -16.16 -7.57 6.25
CA TYR A 4 -16.87 -6.51 5.58
C TYR A 4 -17.01 -5.24 6.44
N TYR A 5 -17.55 -5.33 7.66
CA TYR A 5 -17.82 -4.14 8.49
C TYR A 5 -16.53 -3.44 8.92
N VAL A 6 -15.47 -4.19 9.25
CA VAL A 6 -14.14 -3.62 9.54
C VAL A 6 -13.61 -2.84 8.34
N GLN A 7 -13.65 -3.44 7.14
CA GLN A 7 -13.15 -2.77 5.94
C GLN A 7 -14.02 -1.56 5.55
N LYS A 8 -15.34 -1.65 5.72
CA LYS A 8 -16.26 -0.56 5.47
C LYS A 8 -15.97 0.63 6.37
N PHE A 9 -15.87 0.39 7.68
CA PHE A 9 -15.54 1.44 8.65
C PHE A 9 -14.20 2.11 8.32
N LEU A 10 -13.15 1.32 8.04
CA LEU A 10 -11.84 1.87 7.68
C LEU A 10 -11.89 2.64 6.35
N ASP A 11 -12.66 2.19 5.38
CA ASP A 11 -12.84 2.90 4.10
C ASP A 11 -13.48 4.29 4.31
N GLU A 12 -14.52 4.36 5.15
CA GLU A 12 -15.23 5.59 5.51
C GLU A 12 -14.34 6.52 6.36
N LEU A 13 -13.70 5.99 7.41
CA LEU A 13 -12.81 6.72 8.30
C LEU A 13 -11.64 7.37 7.55
N ASN A 14 -11.07 6.69 6.55
CA ASN A 14 -9.94 7.22 5.79
C ASN A 14 -10.32 8.37 4.84
N ARG A 15 -11.61 8.60 4.59
CA ARG A 15 -12.11 9.60 3.62
C ARG A 15 -12.90 10.72 4.25
N ASP A 16 -13.57 10.48 5.37
CA ASP A 16 -14.40 11.48 6.04
C ASP A 16 -13.68 12.12 7.23
N ARG A 17 -13.35 13.41 7.09
CA ARG A 17 -12.72 14.22 8.13
C ARG A 17 -13.56 14.32 9.40
N LYS A 18 -14.89 14.40 9.27
CA LYS A 18 -15.79 14.47 10.44
C LYS A 18 -15.81 13.15 11.19
N LEU A 19 -15.79 12.03 10.46
CA LEU A 19 -15.68 10.71 11.08
C LEU A 19 -14.33 10.53 11.78
N GLN A 20 -13.23 11.05 11.21
CA GLN A 20 -11.92 11.07 11.88
C GLN A 20 -11.95 11.87 13.18
N GLU A 21 -12.55 13.05 13.17
CA GLU A 21 -12.68 13.89 14.37
C GLU A 21 -13.53 13.21 15.44
N ALA A 22 -14.67 12.62 15.06
CA ALA A 22 -15.53 11.86 15.96
C ALA A 22 -14.80 10.63 16.53
N TYR A 23 -14.10 9.88 15.68
CA TYR A 23 -13.32 8.71 16.09
C TYR A 23 -12.17 9.07 17.04
N LEU A 24 -11.49 10.20 16.83
CA LEU A 24 -10.43 10.65 17.73
C LEU A 24 -10.98 11.17 19.07
N ALA A 25 -12.23 11.66 19.09
CA ALA A 25 -12.90 12.11 20.30
C ALA A 25 -13.45 10.93 21.12
N ASP A 26 -14.11 9.98 20.47
CA ASP A 26 -14.66 8.76 21.09
C ASP A 26 -14.63 7.61 20.08
N ARG A 27 -13.69 6.68 20.29
CA ARG A 27 -13.47 5.54 19.40
C ARG A 27 -14.57 4.50 19.49
N LEU A 28 -15.17 4.31 20.67
CA LEU A 28 -16.15 3.24 20.87
C LEU A 28 -17.50 3.67 20.30
N ALA A 29 -17.91 4.92 20.55
CA ALA A 29 -19.20 5.43 20.10
C ALA A 29 -19.36 5.38 18.57
N VAL A 30 -18.30 5.66 17.81
CA VAL A 30 -18.37 5.61 16.33
C VAL A 30 -18.47 4.20 15.76
N LEU A 31 -18.20 3.16 16.56
CA LEU A 31 -18.25 1.76 16.14
C LEU A 31 -19.63 1.11 16.38
N GLU A 32 -20.47 1.67 17.24
CA GLU A 32 -21.82 1.16 17.56
C GLU A 32 -22.70 0.84 16.32
N PRO A 33 -22.65 1.61 15.21
CA PRO A 33 -23.45 1.31 14.03
C PRO A 33 -22.98 0.09 13.22
N TYR A 34 -21.81 -0.47 13.53
CA TYR A 34 -21.20 -1.57 12.79
C TYR A 34 -21.34 -2.87 13.57
N ASP A 35 -21.72 -3.94 12.89
CA ASP A 35 -21.81 -5.29 13.47
C ASP A 35 -20.39 -5.90 13.55
N LEU A 36 -19.69 -5.53 14.61
CA LEU A 36 -18.32 -5.92 14.92
C LEU A 36 -18.29 -6.81 16.15
N ASP A 37 -17.42 -7.82 16.15
CA ASP A 37 -17.15 -8.59 17.36
C ASP A 37 -16.14 -7.88 18.29
N GLU A 38 -15.97 -8.43 19.49
CA GLU A 38 -15.11 -7.83 20.52
C GLU A 38 -13.65 -7.70 20.06
N GLU A 39 -13.12 -8.69 19.31
CA GLU A 39 -11.74 -8.68 18.82
C GLU A 39 -11.57 -7.59 17.74
N GLU A 40 -12.58 -7.41 16.87
CA GLU A 40 -12.62 -6.36 15.86
C GLU A 40 -12.70 -4.96 16.48
N VAL A 41 -13.53 -4.77 17.52
CA VAL A 41 -13.64 -3.51 18.25
C VAL A 41 -12.32 -3.16 18.93
N VAL A 42 -11.69 -4.11 19.64
CA VAL A 42 -10.39 -3.89 20.30
C VAL A 42 -9.33 -3.49 19.27
N ALA A 43 -9.25 -4.16 18.13
CA ALA A 43 -8.28 -3.83 17.09
C ALA A 43 -8.42 -2.40 16.55
N LEU A 44 -9.66 -1.89 16.50
CA LEU A 44 -9.93 -0.53 16.05
C LEU A 44 -9.67 0.49 17.16
N ILE A 45 -10.01 0.20 18.41
CA ILE A 45 -9.79 1.12 19.54
C ILE A 45 -8.31 1.23 19.91
N GLU A 46 -7.53 0.14 19.82
CA GLU A 46 -6.10 0.06 20.16
C GLU A 46 -5.15 0.28 18.97
N PRO A 47 -5.62 0.98 17.93
CA PRO A 47 -5.13 0.88 16.55
C PRO A 47 -4.17 -0.28 16.23
N ASP A 48 -4.62 -1.52 16.41
CA ASP A 48 -3.79 -2.71 16.17
C ASP A 48 -3.75 -3.08 14.68
N VAL A 49 -2.85 -2.42 13.96
CA VAL A 49 -2.61 -2.67 12.53
C VAL A 49 -2.13 -4.10 12.23
N GLY A 50 -1.56 -4.80 13.21
CA GLY A 50 -1.16 -6.19 13.03
C GLY A 50 -2.35 -7.13 13.16
N LEU A 51 -3.25 -6.91 14.12
CA LEU A 51 -4.46 -7.71 14.27
C LEU A 51 -5.43 -7.49 13.10
N LEU A 52 -5.55 -6.25 12.62
CA LEU A 52 -6.27 -5.93 11.37
C LEU A 52 -5.68 -6.69 10.16
N TYR A 53 -4.38 -7.00 10.14
CA TYR A 53 -3.81 -7.89 9.13
C TYR A 53 -4.36 -9.30 9.21
N ILE A 54 -4.41 -9.85 10.43
CA ILE A 54 -4.85 -11.22 10.69
C ILE A 54 -6.30 -11.40 10.28
N PHE A 55 -7.15 -10.40 10.48
CA PHE A 55 -8.53 -10.42 9.97
C PHE A 55 -8.61 -10.46 8.45
N GLY A 56 -7.60 -9.92 7.75
CA GLY A 56 -7.54 -9.90 6.29
C GLY A 56 -7.86 -8.54 5.67
N VAL A 57 -7.79 -7.45 6.45
CA VAL A 57 -7.95 -6.09 5.95
C VAL A 57 -6.88 -5.80 4.90
N ILE A 58 -7.29 -5.27 3.74
CA ILE A 58 -6.38 -4.96 2.64
C ILE A 58 -5.37 -3.87 3.05
N GLY A 59 -4.13 -4.01 2.57
CA GLY A 59 -3.02 -3.11 2.95
C GLY A 59 -3.29 -1.62 2.68
N GLN A 60 -4.03 -1.28 1.62
CA GLN A 60 -4.26 0.13 1.25
C GLN A 60 -5.01 0.92 2.33
N ILE A 61 -6.20 0.43 2.75
CA ILE A 61 -7.01 1.12 3.77
C ILE A 61 -6.36 1.03 5.16
N ARG A 62 -5.62 -0.04 5.43
CA ARG A 62 -4.88 -0.20 6.69
C ARG A 62 -3.70 0.78 6.80
N MET A 63 -3.01 1.07 5.70
CA MET A 63 -1.92 2.04 5.69
C MET A 63 -2.40 3.45 6.02
N HIS A 64 -3.57 3.86 5.52
CA HIS A 64 -4.15 5.16 5.85
C HIS A 64 -4.57 5.24 7.32
N PHE A 65 -5.12 4.16 7.87
CA PHE A 65 -5.42 4.06 9.30
C PHE A 65 -4.15 4.14 10.16
N ALA A 66 -3.08 3.46 9.76
CA ALA A 66 -1.77 3.56 10.43
C ALA A 66 -1.25 5.00 10.42
N ALA A 67 -1.40 5.71 9.30
CA ALA A 67 -1.00 7.11 9.17
C ALA A 67 -1.86 8.04 10.05
N LEU A 68 -3.16 7.79 10.18
CA LEU A 68 -4.02 8.54 11.12
C LEU A 68 -3.48 8.47 12.56
N HIS A 69 -2.93 7.32 12.95
CA HIS A 69 -2.33 7.08 14.27
C HIS A 69 -0.82 7.35 14.35
N GLN A 70 -0.24 7.95 13.31
CA GLN A 70 1.20 8.29 13.25
C GLN A 70 2.11 7.07 13.51
N ILE A 71 1.70 5.88 13.06
CA ILE A 71 2.52 4.68 13.17
C ILE A 71 3.58 4.71 12.07
N GLU A 72 4.85 4.70 12.49
CA GLU A 72 5.99 4.68 11.57
C GLU A 72 6.06 3.41 10.73
N TRP A 73 6.62 3.52 9.53
CA TRP A 73 6.64 2.44 8.56
C TRP A 73 7.34 1.17 9.07
N ALA A 74 8.46 1.33 9.79
CA ALA A 74 9.18 0.21 10.36
C ALA A 74 8.33 -0.54 11.40
N ASP A 75 7.62 0.21 12.26
CA ASP A 75 6.75 -0.34 13.31
C ASP A 75 5.52 -1.02 12.71
N TYR A 76 4.92 -0.43 11.68
CA TYR A 76 3.81 -1.02 10.95
C TYR A 76 4.16 -2.43 10.41
N LEU A 77 5.34 -2.56 9.80
CA LEU A 77 5.83 -3.85 9.30
C LEU A 77 6.13 -4.82 10.44
N GLN A 78 6.72 -4.34 11.53
CA GLN A 78 7.08 -5.18 12.67
C GLN A 78 5.83 -5.72 13.37
N ARG A 79 4.86 -4.87 13.71
CA ARG A 79 3.57 -5.27 14.31
C ARG A 79 2.84 -6.31 13.47
N THR A 80 2.91 -6.20 12.14
CA THR A 80 2.34 -7.19 11.23
C THR A 80 3.01 -8.56 11.37
N ARG A 81 4.35 -8.61 11.47
CA ARG A 81 5.11 -9.86 11.65
C ARG A 81 4.84 -10.48 13.01
N ASP A 82 4.81 -9.66 14.05
CA ASP A 82 4.59 -10.11 15.43
C ASP A 82 3.21 -10.76 15.55
N ARG A 83 2.17 -10.14 14.98
CA ARG A 83 0.81 -10.71 15.00
C ARG A 83 0.67 -11.98 14.18
N VAL A 84 1.44 -12.16 13.11
CA VAL A 84 1.51 -13.43 12.37
C VAL A 84 2.18 -14.53 13.20
N ALA A 85 3.22 -14.19 13.95
CA ALA A 85 3.87 -15.14 14.85
C ALA A 85 2.93 -15.57 15.99
N GLU A 86 2.11 -14.65 16.50
CA GLU A 86 1.15 -14.87 17.60
C GLU A 86 -0.12 -15.61 17.16
N HIS A 87 -0.80 -15.15 16.10
CA HIS A 87 -2.11 -15.66 15.69
C HIS A 87 -2.09 -16.58 14.47
N GLY A 88 -0.93 -16.75 13.83
CA GLY A 88 -0.77 -17.58 12.64
C GLY A 88 -1.15 -16.87 11.33
N PRO A 89 -1.57 -17.60 10.29
CA PRO A 89 -1.86 -17.02 8.99
C PRO A 89 -3.11 -16.12 9.00
N VAL A 90 -3.17 -15.20 8.03
CA VAL A 90 -4.34 -14.36 7.78
C VAL A 90 -5.60 -15.22 7.60
N ARG A 91 -6.68 -14.85 8.30
CA ARG A 91 -7.91 -15.64 8.48
C ARG A 91 -8.88 -15.52 7.30
N ALA A 92 -8.95 -14.34 6.66
CA ALA A 92 -9.87 -14.08 5.55
C ALA A 92 -9.30 -13.11 4.49
N GLY A 93 -10.08 -12.84 3.44
CA GLY A 93 -9.72 -11.90 2.39
C GLY A 93 -8.64 -12.42 1.42
N VAL A 94 -8.13 -11.51 0.58
CA VAL A 94 -7.19 -11.84 -0.53
C VAL A 94 -5.83 -12.36 -0.06
N HIS A 95 -5.49 -12.13 1.22
CA HIS A 95 -4.25 -12.58 1.82
C HIS A 95 -4.40 -13.89 2.60
N ALA A 96 -5.62 -14.42 2.73
CA ALA A 96 -5.84 -15.74 3.30
C ALA A 96 -5.11 -16.78 2.45
N ARG A 97 -4.05 -17.36 3.02
CA ARG A 97 -3.36 -18.49 2.40
C ARG A 97 -4.24 -19.71 2.59
N ALA A 98 -4.99 -20.08 1.56
CA ALA A 98 -5.53 -21.43 1.48
C ALA A 98 -4.36 -22.41 1.71
N ARG A 99 -4.49 -23.33 2.66
CA ARG A 99 -3.62 -24.51 2.71
C ARG A 99 -3.89 -25.31 1.44
N ARG A 100 -3.27 -24.94 0.32
CA ARG A 100 -3.14 -25.84 -0.82
C ARG A 100 -2.15 -26.90 -0.36
N ALA A 101 -2.66 -28.07 0.05
CA ALA A 101 -1.89 -29.28 -0.11
C ALA A 101 -1.58 -29.37 -1.61
N PHE A 102 -0.37 -28.99 -1.99
CA PHE A 102 0.12 -29.20 -3.33
C PHE A 102 0.10 -30.70 -3.56
N ARG A 103 -0.88 -31.19 -4.33
CA ARG A 103 -0.94 -32.57 -4.79
C ARG A 103 -0.39 -32.56 -6.22
N PRO A 104 0.91 -32.83 -6.43
CA PRO A 104 1.44 -32.89 -7.78
C PRO A 104 0.71 -33.99 -8.56
N SER A 105 0.49 -33.75 -9.85
CA SER A 105 0.06 -34.81 -10.75
C SER A 105 1.19 -35.85 -10.89
N SER A 106 0.85 -37.13 -11.04
CA SER A 106 1.83 -38.23 -11.02
C SER A 106 2.99 -38.07 -12.04
N GLY A 107 2.80 -37.28 -13.11
CA GLY A 107 3.84 -36.95 -14.09
C GLY A 107 4.85 -35.88 -13.61
N GLU A 108 4.45 -34.93 -12.77
CA GLU A 108 5.33 -33.86 -12.29
C GLU A 108 6.29 -34.33 -11.19
N LEU A 109 5.92 -35.37 -10.43
CA LEU A 109 6.79 -36.04 -9.46
C LEU A 109 8.04 -36.65 -10.11
N ALA A 110 7.90 -37.22 -11.31
CA ALA A 110 9.01 -37.81 -12.05
C ALA A 110 10.00 -36.75 -12.55
N VAL A 111 9.49 -35.60 -13.00
CA VAL A 111 10.30 -34.47 -13.48
C VAL A 111 11.06 -33.83 -12.32
N TRP A 112 10.41 -33.63 -11.17
CA TRP A 112 11.05 -33.10 -9.97
C TRP A 112 12.10 -34.07 -9.41
N ALA A 113 11.79 -35.37 -9.29
CA ALA A 113 12.77 -36.36 -8.82
C ALA A 113 14.00 -36.48 -9.74
N ALA A 114 13.83 -36.31 -11.06
CA ALA A 114 14.93 -36.30 -12.02
C ALA A 114 15.76 -35.00 -12.02
N ALA A 115 15.16 -33.87 -11.63
CA ALA A 115 15.87 -32.61 -11.44
C ALA A 115 16.68 -32.60 -10.13
N SER A 116 16.09 -33.07 -9.03
CA SER A 116 16.74 -33.12 -7.71
C SER A 116 17.98 -34.04 -7.69
N ARG A 117 17.91 -35.19 -8.37
CA ARG A 117 19.07 -36.10 -8.52
C ARG A 117 20.23 -35.48 -9.29
N ARG A 118 19.95 -34.62 -10.28
CA ARG A 118 21.00 -33.90 -11.04
C ARG A 118 21.63 -32.78 -10.25
N THR A 119 20.90 -32.17 -9.31
CA THR A 119 21.43 -31.10 -8.45
C THR A 119 22.30 -31.66 -7.31
N CYS A 120 21.90 -32.77 -6.68
CA CYS A 120 22.73 -33.43 -5.65
C CYS A 120 24.04 -33.97 -6.25
N ALA A 121 24.00 -34.66 -7.39
CA ALA A 121 25.21 -35.17 -8.05
C ALA A 121 26.21 -34.07 -8.47
N ARG A 122 25.73 -32.83 -8.67
CA ARG A 122 26.55 -31.69 -9.06
C ARG A 122 27.17 -30.97 -7.85
N LEU A 123 26.61 -31.14 -6.65
CA LEU A 123 27.15 -30.62 -5.39
C LEU A 123 28.25 -31.53 -4.82
N ASP A 124 28.11 -32.85 -4.95
CA ASP A 124 29.13 -33.81 -4.50
C ASP A 124 30.42 -33.80 -5.35
N ALA A 125 30.34 -33.35 -6.61
CA ALA A 125 31.47 -33.32 -7.54
C ALA A 125 32.37 -32.06 -7.43
N GLY A 126 32.17 -31.18 -6.44
CA GLY A 126 33.06 -30.04 -6.17
C GLY A 126 33.24 -29.02 -7.31
N ALA A 127 32.40 -29.07 -8.36
CA ALA A 127 32.55 -28.25 -9.55
C ALA A 127 31.61 -27.03 -9.53
N LEU A 128 31.81 -26.11 -8.59
CA LEU A 128 31.30 -24.75 -8.72
C LEU A 128 32.34 -23.88 -9.44
N ARG A 129 32.36 -23.97 -10.77
CA ARG A 129 32.65 -22.75 -11.55
C ARG A 129 31.35 -21.98 -11.64
N HIS A 130 31.32 -20.79 -11.03
CA HIS A 130 30.25 -19.83 -11.26
C HIS A 130 30.08 -19.62 -12.77
N PRO A 131 28.89 -19.84 -13.36
CA PRO A 131 28.62 -19.26 -14.65
C PRO A 131 28.62 -17.75 -14.45
N GLN A 132 29.58 -17.07 -15.07
CA GLN A 132 29.60 -15.62 -15.17
C GLN A 132 28.33 -15.24 -15.94
N VAL A 133 27.30 -14.80 -15.23
CA VAL A 133 26.09 -14.27 -15.83
C VAL A 133 26.53 -13.00 -16.56
N ALA A 134 26.55 -13.06 -17.89
CA ALA A 134 26.74 -11.88 -18.71
C ALA A 134 25.71 -10.83 -18.29
N ALA A 135 26.18 -9.64 -17.94
CA ALA A 135 25.32 -8.53 -17.57
C ALA A 135 24.27 -8.33 -18.69
N PRO A 136 22.98 -8.20 -18.35
CA PRO A 136 21.98 -7.85 -19.35
C PRO A 136 22.35 -6.48 -19.93
N GLY A 137 22.57 -6.43 -21.25
CA GLY A 137 22.71 -5.17 -21.97
C GLY A 137 21.49 -4.27 -21.72
N PRO A 138 21.63 -2.94 -21.82
CA PRO A 138 20.58 -2.02 -21.40
C PRO A 138 19.27 -2.32 -22.13
N ALA A 139 18.24 -2.64 -21.35
CA ALA A 139 16.89 -2.86 -21.84
C ALA A 139 16.42 -1.62 -22.60
N ARG A 140 16.05 -1.80 -23.87
CA ARG A 140 15.33 -0.78 -24.64
C ARG A 140 13.98 -0.57 -23.97
N HIS A 141 13.84 0.54 -23.25
CA HIS A 141 12.61 0.95 -22.59
C HIS A 141 11.48 1.12 -23.63
N PRO A 142 10.35 0.41 -23.56
CA PRO A 142 9.30 0.48 -24.57
C PRO A 142 8.43 1.75 -24.50
N TYR A 143 8.75 2.70 -23.61
CA TYR A 143 8.05 3.98 -23.46
C TYR A 143 8.95 5.17 -23.84
N ARG A 144 9.33 5.25 -25.12
CA ARG A 144 9.80 6.51 -25.73
C ARG A 144 9.13 6.69 -27.10
N ARG A 145 7.83 6.95 -27.07
CA ARG A 145 7.10 7.54 -28.20
C ARG A 145 6.26 8.69 -27.65
N GLY A 146 6.62 9.93 -27.99
CA GLY A 146 5.71 11.05 -27.84
C GLY A 146 6.17 12.28 -27.04
N LEU A 147 7.46 12.63 -27.01
CA LEU A 147 7.85 14.02 -26.72
C LEU A 147 8.10 14.73 -28.05
N ARG A 148 7.02 15.17 -28.70
CA ARG A 148 7.14 16.22 -29.73
C ARG A 148 7.54 17.50 -29.00
N ARG A 149 8.66 18.05 -29.43
CA ARG A 149 9.28 19.29 -28.95
C ARG A 149 8.21 20.38 -28.80
N SER A 150 7.95 20.82 -27.58
CA SER A 150 7.35 22.12 -27.32
C SER A 150 8.20 23.17 -28.01
N ARG A 151 7.66 23.86 -29.02
CA ARG A 151 8.27 25.07 -29.57
C ARG A 151 8.46 26.03 -28.41
N ALA A 152 9.68 26.55 -28.29
CA ALA A 152 10.00 27.61 -27.35
C ALA A 152 9.00 28.76 -27.50
N VAL A 153 8.25 29.04 -26.44
CA VAL A 153 7.48 30.27 -26.31
C VAL A 153 8.50 31.39 -26.17
N ARG A 154 8.53 32.30 -27.14
CA ARG A 154 9.32 33.54 -27.09
C ARG A 154 8.92 34.32 -25.83
N PRO A 155 9.88 34.89 -25.06
CA PRO A 155 9.51 35.79 -23.98
C PRO A 155 8.81 37.03 -24.54
N ALA A 156 7.67 37.38 -23.95
CA ALA A 156 6.95 38.60 -24.26
C ALA A 156 7.84 39.82 -23.92
N ARG A 157 7.90 40.78 -24.85
CA ARG A 157 8.55 42.07 -24.64
C ARG A 157 7.84 42.83 -23.49
N PRO A 158 8.57 43.54 -22.61
CA PRO A 158 7.94 44.38 -21.61
C PRO A 158 7.26 45.58 -22.30
N HIS A 159 5.95 45.72 -22.08
CA HIS A 159 5.22 46.92 -22.48
C HIS A 159 5.72 48.11 -21.66
N ARG A 160 6.21 49.13 -22.37
CA ARG A 160 6.53 50.45 -21.83
C ARG A 160 5.30 51.04 -21.14
N ARG A 161 5.45 51.45 -19.88
CA ARG A 161 4.51 52.37 -19.20
C ARG A 161 4.52 53.71 -19.94
N PRO A 162 3.36 54.28 -20.33
CA PRO A 162 3.26 55.70 -20.56
C PRO A 162 3.07 56.46 -19.25
N ALA A 163 3.57 57.68 -19.23
CA ALA A 163 3.70 58.59 -18.11
C ALA A 163 2.36 59.22 -17.66
N ARG A 164 2.43 59.86 -16.49
CA ARG A 164 1.41 60.59 -15.73
C ARG A 164 0.59 61.63 -16.53
N GLY A 165 -0.66 61.84 -16.11
CA GLY A 165 -1.51 63.02 -16.38
C GLY A 165 -2.83 62.97 -15.57
N PRO A 166 -3.50 64.10 -15.22
CA PRO A 166 -3.94 64.38 -13.84
C PRO A 166 -5.46 64.41 -13.57
N GLY A 167 -5.83 64.44 -12.28
CA GLY A 167 -7.17 64.74 -11.73
C GLY A 167 -8.14 63.55 -11.82
N TRP A 168 -9.04 63.26 -10.89
CA TRP A 168 -9.99 64.14 -10.23
C TRP A 168 -10.47 63.52 -8.91
N ALA A 169 -10.88 64.40 -7.99
CA ALA A 169 -11.31 64.14 -6.64
C ALA A 169 -12.64 63.36 -6.51
N SER A 170 -12.81 62.71 -5.35
CA SER A 170 -13.96 61.95 -4.86
C SER A 170 -15.29 62.72 -4.81
N PRO A 171 -16.41 62.00 -4.60
CA PRO A 171 -17.50 62.48 -3.76
C PRO A 171 -17.75 61.55 -2.54
N PRO A 172 -18.40 62.07 -1.47
CA PRO A 172 -18.51 61.39 -0.18
C PRO A 172 -19.67 60.38 -0.15
N GLN A 173 -19.51 59.35 0.70
CA GLN A 173 -20.61 58.48 1.11
C GLN A 173 -21.47 59.21 2.17
N ARG A 174 -22.79 59.11 2.01
CA ARG A 174 -23.81 59.54 2.98
C ARG A 174 -24.04 58.47 4.03
#